data_AF-A0AAW8AQH7-F1
#
_entry.id   AF-A0AAW8AQH7-F1
#
_cell.length_a   1.000
_cell.length_b   1.000
_cell.length_c   1.000
_cell.angle_alpha   90.00
_cell.angle_beta   90.00
_cell.angle_gamma   90.00
#
_symmetry.space_group_name_H-M   'P 1'
#
loop_
_entity.id
_entity.type
_entity.pdbx_description
1 polymer ?
#
loop_
_entity_poly.entity_id
_entity_poly.type
_entity_poly.pdbx_seq_one_letter_code
_entity_poly.pdbx_strand_id
1 'polypeptide(L)'
;MMTGYHGQPAKTREAEWFDPTGKRFIRTGDVGRFDADGFLTLFDRRKDMIISGGFNIYPSDLETQLRAHPAVDDVAVVGVPSEQWGET
;
A
#
# COMPACT_ATOMS: atom_id res chain seq x y z
N MET A 1 6.78 -11.54 -17.06
CA MET A 1 6.18 -11.75 -15.72
C MET A 1 7.29 -12.25 -14.80
N MET A 2 7.37 -11.78 -13.55
CA MET A 2 8.41 -12.18 -12.60
C MET A 2 8.43 -13.71 -12.42
N THR A 3 9.61 -14.34 -12.56
CA THR A 3 9.78 -15.79 -12.38
C THR A 3 9.93 -16.19 -10.91
N GLY A 4 10.50 -15.31 -10.08
CA GLY A 4 10.62 -15.48 -8.63
C GLY A 4 11.80 -14.69 -8.08
N TYR A 5 12.03 -14.79 -6.77
CA TYR A 5 13.21 -14.26 -6.13
C TYR A 5 14.38 -15.25 -6.25
N HIS A 6 15.53 -14.75 -6.69
CA HIS A 6 16.73 -15.57 -6.86
C HIS A 6 17.19 -16.18 -5.52
N GLY A 7 17.39 -17.51 -5.50
CA GLY A 7 17.83 -18.26 -4.32
C GLY A 7 16.83 -18.25 -3.15
N GLN A 8 15.61 -17.73 -3.33
CA GLN A 8 14.65 -17.51 -2.25
C GLN A 8 13.26 -18.09 -2.62
N PRO A 9 13.12 -19.44 -2.61
CA PRO A 9 11.87 -20.10 -2.98
C PRO A 9 10.71 -19.78 -2.03
N ALA A 10 10.98 -19.61 -0.73
CA ALA A 10 9.95 -19.26 0.26
C ALA A 10 9.33 -17.88 -0.04
N LYS A 11 10.16 -16.84 -0.25
CA LYS A 11 9.67 -15.51 -0.62
C LYS A 11 8.95 -15.50 -1.96
N THR A 12 9.38 -16.35 -2.89
CA THR A 12 8.69 -16.51 -4.18
C THR A 12 7.27 -17.03 -3.95
N ARG A 13 7.12 -18.07 -3.12
CA ARG A 13 5.82 -18.64 -2.76
C ARG A 13 4.91 -17.63 -2.04
N GLU A 14 5.46 -16.81 -1.15
CA GLU A 14 4.72 -15.75 -0.45
C GLU A 14 4.17 -14.68 -1.41
N ALA A 15 4.94 -14.30 -2.43
CA ALA A 15 4.52 -13.33 -3.43
C ALA A 15 3.49 -13.89 -4.43
N GLU A 16 3.36 -15.21 -4.54
CA GLU A 16 2.46 -15.86 -5.49
C GLU A 16 1.04 -16.06 -4.96
N TRP A 17 0.06 -15.65 -5.76
CA TRP A 17 -1.34 -16.00 -5.56
C TRP A 17 -1.87 -16.73 -6.78
N PHE A 18 -2.79 -17.67 -6.57
CA PHE A 18 -3.43 -18.44 -7.64
C PHE A 18 -4.93 -18.21 -7.57
N ASP A 19 -5.53 -17.87 -8.71
CA ASP A 19 -6.98 -17.79 -8.79
C ASP A 19 -7.61 -19.20 -8.81
N PRO A 20 -8.95 -19.32 -8.72
CA PRO A 20 -9.63 -20.63 -8.74
C PRO A 20 -9.40 -21.44 -10.03
N THR A 21 -8.93 -20.82 -11.11
CA THR A 21 -8.60 -21.49 -12.39
C THR A 21 -7.16 -21.99 -12.44
N GLY A 22 -6.35 -21.68 -11.42
CA GLY A 22 -4.94 -22.02 -11.35
C GLY A 22 -4.03 -21.00 -12.05
N LYS A 23 -4.55 -19.85 -12.49
CA LYS A 23 -3.73 -18.78 -13.06
C LYS A 23 -2.92 -18.10 -11.97
N ARG A 24 -1.62 -17.95 -12.21
CA ARG A 24 -0.67 -17.35 -11.27
C ARG A 24 -0.65 -15.83 -11.38
N PHE A 25 -0.71 -15.16 -10.24
CA PHE A 25 -0.55 -13.72 -10.07
C PHE A 25 0.55 -13.43 -9.06
N ILE A 26 1.12 -12.23 -9.13
CA ILE A 26 2.12 -11.74 -8.18
C ILE A 26 1.46 -10.66 -7.33
N ARG A 27 1.55 -10.80 -6.00
CA ARG A 27 1.14 -9.77 -5.04
C ARG A 27 2.13 -8.61 -5.11
N THR A 28 1.70 -7.48 -5.63
CA THR A 28 2.54 -6.27 -5.71
C THR A 28 2.64 -5.56 -4.35
N GLY A 29 1.61 -5.73 -3.52
CA GLY A 29 1.47 -5.04 -2.23
C GLY A 29 0.77 -3.68 -2.34
N ASP A 30 0.41 -3.27 -3.56
CA ASP A 30 -0.31 -2.03 -3.81
C ASP A 30 -1.81 -2.27 -3.65
N VAL A 31 -2.52 -1.28 -3.10
CA VAL A 31 -3.97 -1.33 -2.87
C VAL A 31 -4.64 -0.46 -3.92
N GLY A 32 -5.74 -0.98 -4.47
CA GLY A 32 -6.55 -0.24 -5.43
C GLY A 32 -8.00 -0.70 -5.40
N ARG A 33 -8.86 0.10 -6.02
CA ARG A 33 -10.28 -0.18 -6.15
C ARG A 33 -10.71 0.04 -7.59
N PHE A 34 -11.54 -0.88 -8.08
CA PHE A 34 -12.24 -0.72 -9.33
C PHE A 34 -13.50 0.12 -9.13
N ASP A 35 -13.76 1.06 -10.04
CA ASP A 35 -15.05 1.75 -10.15
C ASP A 35 -16.05 0.96 -11.02
N ALA A 36 -17.24 1.53 -11.21
CA ALA A 36 -18.31 0.91 -11.97
C ALA A 36 -18.00 0.80 -13.47
N ASP A 37 -17.13 1.66 -13.99
CA ASP A 37 -16.71 1.70 -15.38
C ASP A 37 -15.48 0.79 -15.64
N GLY A 38 -14.95 0.18 -14.57
CA GLY A 38 -13.83 -0.77 -14.62
C GLY A 38 -12.45 -0.12 -14.55
N PHE A 39 -12.35 1.17 -14.21
CA PHE A 39 -11.06 1.82 -13.98
C PHE A 39 -10.51 1.46 -12.60
N LEU A 40 -9.21 1.21 -12.55
CA LEU A 40 -8.49 0.96 -11.30
C LEU A 40 -7.90 2.26 -10.76
N THR A 41 -8.40 2.71 -9.61
CA THR A 41 -7.76 3.76 -8.82
C THR A 41 -6.75 3.10 -7.87
N LEU A 42 -5.48 3.52 -7.97
CA LEU A 42 -4.43 3.14 -7.03
C LEU A 42 -4.47 4.08 -5.83
N PHE A 43 -4.36 3.50 -4.64
CA PHE A 43 -4.18 4.23 -3.39
C PHE A 43 -2.71 4.11 -2.98
N ASP A 44 -2.47 3.43 -1.85
CA ASP A 44 -1.16 3.29 -1.25
C ASP A 44 -0.75 1.81 -1.16
N ARG A 45 0.41 1.54 -0.57
CA ARG A 45 0.85 0.19 -0.27
C ARG A 45 0.26 -0.26 1.04
N ARG A 46 -0.18 -1.52 1.09
CA ARG A 46 -0.76 -2.12 2.30
C ARG A 46 0.15 -2.00 3.54
N LYS A 47 1.47 -2.03 3.31
CA LYS A 47 2.50 -1.99 4.35
C LYS A 47 2.90 -0.56 4.77
N ASP A 48 2.50 0.44 4.01
CA ASP A 48 2.79 1.85 4.29
C ASP A 48 1.58 2.54 4.97
N MET A 49 0.45 1.82 5.10
CA MET A 49 -0.74 2.24 5.83
C MET A 49 -0.45 2.41 7.32
N ILE A 50 -0.74 3.59 7.86
CA ILE A 50 -0.55 3.93 9.26
C ILE A 50 -1.77 3.47 10.05
N ILE A 51 -1.56 2.78 11.17
CA ILE A 51 -2.63 2.37 12.08
C ILE A 51 -2.55 3.22 13.35
N SER A 52 -3.36 4.27 13.41
CA SER A 52 -3.40 5.18 14.55
C SER A 52 -4.74 5.09 15.26
N GLY A 53 -4.74 4.67 16.52
CA GLY A 53 -5.95 4.57 17.34
C GLY A 53 -7.03 3.63 16.81
N GLY A 54 -6.63 2.61 16.05
CA GLY A 54 -7.54 1.66 15.40
C GLY A 54 -8.09 2.14 14.05
N PHE A 55 -7.64 3.29 13.55
CA PHE A 55 -7.99 3.79 12.23
C PHE A 55 -6.87 3.52 11.23
N ASN A 56 -7.27 3.10 10.03
CA ASN A 56 -6.38 2.97 8.89
C ASN A 56 -6.25 4.32 8.20
N ILE A 57 -5.03 4.86 8.17
CA ILE A 57 -4.69 6.14 7.58
C ILE A 57 -3.77 5.88 6.39
N TYR A 58 -4.13 6.42 5.23
CA TYR A 58 -3.27 6.40 4.05
C TYR A 58 -2.41 7.68 4.05
N PRO A 59 -1.07 7.57 4.11
CA PRO A 59 -0.17 8.74 4.08
C PRO A 59 -0.43 9.66 2.88
N SER A 60 -0.68 9.06 1.71
CA SER A 60 -0.99 9.77 0.46
C SER A 60 -2.17 10.75 0.55
N ASP A 61 -3.20 10.44 1.36
CA ASP A 61 -4.33 11.35 1.58
C ASP A 61 -3.89 12.63 2.30
N LEU A 62 -3.04 12.48 3.33
CA LEU A 62 -2.48 13.60 4.09
C LEU A 62 -1.49 14.41 3.26
N GLU A 63 -0.61 13.74 2.52
CA GLU A 63 0.34 14.37 1.59
C GLU A 63 -0.38 15.21 0.55
N THR A 64 -1.49 14.71 0.00
CA THR A 64 -2.30 15.44 -0.98
C THR A 64 -2.84 16.75 -0.39
N GLN A 65 -3.33 16.72 0.85
CA GLN A 65 -3.82 17.93 1.52
C GLN A 65 -2.69 18.90 1.88
N LEU A 66 -1.57 18.40 2.38
CA LEU A 66 -0.42 19.22 2.78
C LEU A 66 0.22 19.92 1.57
N ARG A 67 0.34 19.22 0.44
CA ARG A 67 0.90 19.77 -0.81
C ARG A 67 0.03 20.87 -1.42
N ALA A 68 -1.26 20.96 -1.06
CA ALA A 68 -2.13 22.05 -1.51
C ALA A 68 -1.78 23.40 -0.85
N HIS A 69 -0.97 23.41 0.22
CA HIS A 69 -0.60 24.64 0.92
C HIS A 69 0.48 25.42 0.13
N PRO A 70 0.30 26.72 -0.17
CA PRO A 70 1.22 27.49 -1.03
C PRO A 70 2.67 27.59 -0.55
N ALA A 71 2.92 27.37 0.74
CA ALA A 71 4.26 27.40 1.33
C ALA A 71 4.95 26.03 1.40
N VAL A 72 4.31 24.96 0.91
CA VAL A 72 4.86 23.59 0.92
C VAL A 72 5.30 23.25 -0.50
N ASP A 73 6.59 22.99 -0.68
CA ASP A 73 7.16 22.57 -1.97
C ASP A 73 6.99 21.06 -2.20
N ASP A 74 7.26 20.26 -1.16
CA ASP A 74 7.01 18.81 -1.17
C ASP A 74 6.71 18.28 0.23
N VAL A 75 6.16 17.07 0.31
CA VAL A 75 5.72 16.43 1.55
C VAL A 75 5.79 14.91 1.43
N ALA A 76 6.20 14.30 2.54
CA ALA A 76 6.09 12.86 2.79
C ALA A 76 5.54 12.65 4.20
N VAL A 77 4.64 11.69 4.37
CA VAL A 77 4.03 11.34 5.66
C VAL A 77 4.47 9.93 6.07
N VAL A 78 4.93 9.79 7.31
CA VAL A 78 5.35 8.51 7.88
C VAL A 78 4.78 8.37 9.28
N GLY A 79 4.37 7.16 9.65
CA GLY A 79 3.95 6.85 11.01
C GLY A 79 5.16 6.69 11.93
N VAL A 80 5.06 7.22 13.14
CA VAL A 80 6.05 6.98 14.21
C VAL A 80 5.40 6.23 15.38
N PRO A 81 6.16 5.40 16.13
CA PRO A 81 5.60 4.65 17.25
C PRO A 81 4.96 5.57 18.31
N SER A 82 3.79 5.16 18.80
CA SER A 82 3.03 5.88 19.82
C SER A 82 2.48 4.93 20.87
N GLU A 83 2.72 5.22 22.16
CA GLU A 83 2.19 4.41 23.26
C GLU A 83 0.65 4.46 23.34
N GLN A 84 0.05 5.60 22.97
CA GLN A 84 -1.39 5.79 23.03
C GLN A 84 -2.11 5.23 21.81
N TRP A 85 -1.49 5.35 20.64
CA TRP A 85 -2.17 5.15 19.37
C TRP A 85 -1.61 4.00 18.53
N GLY A 86 -0.54 3.34 18.96
CA GLY A 86 0.23 2.37 18.16
C GLY A 86 1.18 3.11 17.23
N GLU A 87 0.63 3.85 16.28
CA GLU A 87 1.36 4.77 15.39
C GLU A 87 0.72 6.17 15.42
N THR A 88 1.51 7.21 15.16
CA THR A 88 1.06 8.61 15.06
C THR A 88 1.75 9.37 13.96
#